data_AF-A0A0G0KE83-F1
#
_entry.id   AF-A0A0G0KE83-F1
#
_cell.length_a   1.000
_cell.length_b   1.000
_cell.length_c   1.000
_cell.angle_alpha   90.00
_cell.angle_beta   90.00
_cell.angle_gamma   90.00
#
_symmetry.space_group_name_H-M   'P 1'
#
loop_
_entity.id
_entity.type
_entity.pdbx_description
1 polymer ?
#
loop_
_entity_poly.entity_id
_entity_poly.type
_entity_poly.pdbx_seq_one_letter_code
_entity_poly.pdbx_strand_id
1 'polypeptide(L)'
;MYFGPFFFDTKEIFLIIASLLLGFALLFGWDIWWFDKQVLLTMVILMLFTKGLLPAIHNEAFFILAVVTIFLTLYIPIFHVILFFFLTFLLFRLLRVI
;
A
#
# COMPACT_ATOMS: atom_id res chain seq x y z
N MET A 1 -18.64 -2.88 -13.95
CA MET A 1 -18.72 -4.05 -14.86
C MET A 1 -19.13 -5.26 -14.04
N TYR A 2 -20.09 -6.04 -14.53
CA TYR A 2 -20.51 -7.26 -13.84
C TYR A 2 -19.54 -8.39 -14.17
N PHE A 3 -18.98 -9.03 -13.15
CA PHE A 3 -18.23 -10.28 -13.28
C PHE A 3 -18.93 -11.34 -12.44
N GLY A 4 -19.83 -12.10 -13.06
CA GLY A 4 -20.73 -13.00 -12.34
C GLY A 4 -21.69 -12.23 -11.40
N PRO A 5 -21.89 -12.66 -10.14
CA PRO A 5 -22.77 -11.97 -9.19
C PRO A 5 -22.15 -10.70 -8.57
N PHE A 6 -20.88 -10.41 -8.86
CA PHE A 6 -20.15 -9.28 -8.29
C PHE A 6 -20.12 -8.09 -9.25
N PHE A 7 -20.46 -6.91 -8.74
CA PHE A 7 -20.31 -5.65 -9.45
C PHE A 7 -18.97 -5.03 -9.09
N PHE A 8 -18.03 -5.04 -10.03
CA PHE A 8 -16.72 -4.42 -9.86
C PHE A 8 -16.65 -3.10 -10.62
N ASP A 9 -16.16 -2.06 -9.98
CA ASP A 9 -15.86 -0.82 -10.70
C ASP A 9 -14.53 -0.93 -11.48
N THR A 10 -14.34 -0.11 -12.51
CA THR A 10 -13.14 -0.16 -13.38
C THR A 10 -11.84 -0.02 -12.57
N LYS A 11 -11.87 0.73 -11.46
CA LYS A 11 -10.75 0.94 -10.55
C LYS A 11 -10.42 -0.29 -9.70
N GLU A 12 -11.42 -1.08 -9.34
CA GLU A 12 -11.21 -2.33 -8.60
C GLU A 12 -10.61 -3.38 -9.52
N ILE A 13 -11.11 -3.46 -10.76
CA ILE A 13 -10.52 -4.31 -11.81
C ILE A 13 -9.06 -3.93 -12.04
N PHE A 14 -8.74 -2.64 -12.09
CA PHE A 14 -7.36 -2.16 -12.18
C PHE A 14 -6.49 -2.68 -11.03
N LEU A 15 -6.97 -2.61 -9.78
CA LEU A 15 -6.22 -3.11 -8.62
C LEU A 15 -6.05 -4.63 -8.63
N ILE A 16 -7.06 -5.37 -9.07
CA ILE A 16 -6.98 -6.84 -9.22
C ILE A 16 -5.94 -7.21 -10.30
N ILE A 17 -5.96 -6.53 -11.44
CA ILE A 17 -4.96 -6.76 -12.49
C ILE A 17 -3.56 -6.37 -11.98
N ALA A 18 -3.43 -5.25 -11.28
CA ALA A 18 -2.16 -4.83 -10.70
C ALA A 18 -1.61 -5.85 -9.70
N SER A 19 -2.45 -6.41 -8.81
CA SER A 19 -2.01 -7.43 -7.86
C SER A 19 -1.57 -8.72 -8.54
N LEU A 20 -2.26 -9.15 -9.61
CA LEU A 20 -1.86 -10.29 -10.41
C LEU A 20 -0.51 -10.06 -11.11
N LEU A 21 -0.33 -8.90 -11.74
CA LEU A 21 0.93 -8.54 -12.42
C LEU A 21 2.10 -8.46 -11.43
N LEU A 22 1.89 -7.90 -10.24
CA LEU A 22 2.89 -7.87 -9.18
C LEU A 22 3.20 -9.26 -8.63
N GLY A 23 2.18 -10.11 -8.50
CA GLY A 23 2.35 -11.52 -8.15
C GLY A 23 3.21 -12.26 -9.19
N PHE A 24 2.96 -12.04 -10.48
CA PHE A 24 3.82 -12.58 -11.54
C PHE A 24 5.22 -12.00 -11.50
N ALA A 25 5.38 -10.69 -11.27
CA ALA A 25 6.69 -10.07 -11.13
C ALA A 25 7.51 -10.69 -9.98
N LEU A 26 6.87 -11.07 -8.86
CA LEU A 26 7.53 -11.80 -7.77
C LEU A 26 7.92 -13.22 -8.19
N LEU A 27 7.02 -13.96 -8.85
CA LEU A 27 7.28 -15.35 -9.27
C LEU A 27 8.39 -15.44 -10.32
N PHE A 28 8.43 -14.52 -11.28
CA PHE A 28 9.44 -14.47 -12.34
C PHE A 28 10.68 -13.65 -11.98
N GLY A 29 10.72 -13.07 -10.77
CA GLY A 29 11.85 -12.29 -10.29
C GLY A 29 12.07 -10.97 -11.03
N TRP A 30 11.08 -10.44 -11.75
CA TRP A 30 11.20 -9.19 -12.51
C TRP A 30 11.52 -8.01 -11.61
N ASP A 31 12.54 -7.23 -11.95
CA ASP A 31 12.87 -6.03 -11.18
C ASP A 31 11.94 -4.88 -11.52
N ILE A 32 11.28 -4.36 -10.49
CA ILE A 32 10.48 -3.15 -10.57
C ILE A 32 11.38 -2.02 -10.10
N TRP A 33 11.69 -1.09 -11.00
CA TRP A 33 12.54 0.03 -10.66
C TRP A 33 11.89 0.87 -9.56
N TRP A 34 12.71 1.27 -8.59
CA TRP A 34 12.37 2.17 -7.47
C TRP A 34 11.45 1.62 -6.40
N PHE A 35 10.79 0.48 -6.61
CA PHE A 35 9.85 -0.08 -5.66
C PHE A 35 10.23 -1.46 -5.19
N ASP A 36 10.04 -1.71 -3.89
CA ASP A 36 10.08 -3.05 -3.34
C ASP A 36 8.81 -3.82 -3.75
N LYS A 37 8.99 -4.90 -4.51
CA LYS A 37 7.91 -5.73 -5.08
C LYS A 37 7.00 -6.31 -3.99
N GLN A 38 7.59 -6.72 -2.86
CA GLN A 38 6.86 -7.35 -1.76
C GLN A 38 6.01 -6.30 -1.03
N VAL A 39 6.59 -5.14 -0.72
CA VAL A 39 5.85 -4.02 -0.10
C VAL A 39 4.72 -3.55 -1.02
N LEU A 40 4.99 -3.40 -2.32
CA LEU A 40 3.98 -2.95 -3.28
C LEU A 40 2.81 -3.94 -3.36
N LEU A 41 3.09 -5.24 -3.45
CA LEU A 41 2.06 -6.27 -3.49
C LEU A 41 1.24 -6.26 -2.20
N THR A 42 1.88 -6.19 -1.04
CA THR A 42 1.18 -6.12 0.26
C THR A 42 0.24 -4.92 0.32
N MET A 43 0.70 -3.73 -0.13
CA MET A 43 -0.14 -2.53 -0.17
C MET A 43 -1.34 -2.70 -1.10
N VAL A 44 -1.15 -3.22 -2.32
CA VAL A 44 -2.26 -3.43 -3.26
C VAL A 44 -3.28 -4.42 -2.73
N ILE A 45 -2.84 -5.51 -2.08
CA ILE A 45 -3.74 -6.46 -1.44
C ILE A 45 -4.53 -5.81 -0.30
N LEU A 46 -3.86 -5.04 0.58
CA LEU A 46 -4.54 -4.32 1.66
C LEU A 46 -5.57 -3.33 1.14
N MET A 47 -5.28 -2.64 0.04
CA MET A 47 -6.22 -1.73 -0.62
C MET A 47 -7.43 -2.48 -1.19
N LEU A 48 -7.23 -3.64 -1.83
CA LEU A 48 -8.34 -4.50 -2.29
C LEU A 48 -9.24 -4.95 -1.14
N PHE A 49 -8.65 -5.41 -0.04
CA PHE A 49 -9.40 -5.77 1.15
C PHE A 49 -10.16 -4.58 1.73
N THR A 50 -9.49 -3.43 1.86
CA THR A 50 -10.10 -2.21 2.42
C THR A 50 -11.27 -1.74 1.57
N LYS A 51 -11.15 -1.80 0.24
CA LYS A 51 -12.24 -1.42 -0.67
C LYS A 51 -13.40 -2.41 -0.64
N GLY A 52 -13.10 -3.70 -0.57
CA GLY A 52 -14.12 -4.75 -0.43
C GLY A 52 -14.87 -4.67 0.89
N LEU A 53 -14.20 -4.30 1.98
CA LEU A 53 -14.80 -4.12 3.31
C LEU A 53 -15.57 -2.78 3.45
N LEU A 54 -15.10 -1.73 2.78
CA LEU A 54 -15.67 -0.38 2.85
C LEU A 54 -16.19 0.06 1.47
N PRO A 55 -17.29 -0.53 0.97
CA PRO A 55 -17.83 -0.22 -0.35
C PRO A 55 -18.32 1.23 -0.45
N ALA A 56 -18.67 1.85 0.68
CA ALA A 56 -19.18 3.22 0.77
C ALA A 56 -18.15 4.33 0.43
N ILE A 57 -16.86 3.99 0.33
CA ILE A 57 -15.84 4.99 -0.02
C ILE A 57 -16.00 5.36 -1.49
N HIS A 58 -16.17 6.66 -1.79
CA HIS A 58 -16.18 7.17 -3.16
C HIS A 58 -14.95 6.70 -3.95
N ASN A 59 -15.20 6.15 -5.14
CA ASN A 59 -14.16 5.50 -5.94
C ASN A 59 -13.05 6.47 -6.38
N GLU A 60 -13.34 7.76 -6.52
CA GLU A 60 -12.34 8.79 -6.84
C GLU A 60 -11.37 9.03 -5.68
N ALA A 61 -11.90 9.25 -4.47
CA ALA A 61 -11.09 9.43 -3.26
C ALA A 61 -10.24 8.18 -2.98
N PHE A 62 -10.81 6.99 -3.15
CA PHE A 62 -10.08 5.74 -2.98
C PHE A 62 -8.93 5.58 -3.99
N PHE A 63 -9.15 5.95 -5.25
CA PHE A 63 -8.09 5.88 -6.26
C PHE A 63 -6.95 6.86 -5.97
N ILE A 64 -7.28 8.10 -5.58
CA ILE A 64 -6.27 9.09 -5.17
C ILE A 64 -5.48 8.57 -3.96
N LEU A 65 -6.19 8.04 -2.95
CA LEU A 65 -5.56 7.41 -1.78
C LEU A 65 -4.60 6.29 -2.20
N ALA A 66 -5.00 5.44 -3.15
CA ALA A 66 -4.17 4.34 -3.62
C ALA A 66 -2.88 4.83 -4.29
N VAL A 67 -2.99 5.81 -5.18
CA VAL A 67 -1.84 6.43 -5.85
C VAL A 67 -0.91 7.08 -4.83
N VAL A 68 -1.45 7.89 -3.91
CA VAL A 68 -0.66 8.55 -2.86
C VAL A 68 0.03 7.52 -1.96
N THR A 69 -0.66 6.45 -1.59
CA THR A 69 -0.09 5.37 -0.76
C THR A 69 1.07 4.68 -1.45
N ILE A 70 0.95 4.39 -2.76
CA ILE A 70 2.03 3.82 -3.56
C ILE A 70 3.25 4.75 -3.55
N PHE A 71 3.10 6.04 -3.83
CA PHE A 71 4.23 6.96 -3.78
C PHE A 71 4.82 7.13 -2.38
N LEU A 72 3.98 7.05 -1.34
CA LEU A 72 4.45 7.10 0.04
C LEU A 72 5.36 5.91 0.37
N THR A 73 5.20 4.76 -0.29
CA THR A 73 6.12 3.61 -0.12
C THR A 73 7.58 3.92 -0.43
N LEU A 74 7.85 4.88 -1.33
CA LEU A 74 9.22 5.32 -1.63
C LEU A 74 9.86 6.06 -0.45
N TYR A 75 9.04 6.72 0.37
CA TYR A 75 9.48 7.50 1.52
C TYR A 75 9.37 6.73 2.84
N ILE A 76 8.77 5.53 2.83
CA ILE A 76 8.65 4.66 4.01
C ILE A 76 10.00 4.47 4.72
N PRO A 77 11.13 4.19 4.03
CA PRO A 77 12.42 4.01 4.71
C PRO A 77 12.85 5.25 5.48
N ILE A 78 12.71 6.43 4.88
CA ILE A 78 13.06 7.72 5.51
C ILE A 78 12.16 7.97 6.73
N PHE A 79 10.86 7.69 6.59
CA PHE A 79 9.90 7.82 7.68
C PHE A 79 10.24 6.89 8.86
N HIS A 80 10.65 5.64 8.60
CA HIS A 80 11.08 4.71 9.64
C HIS A 80 12.31 5.21 10.41
N VAL A 81 13.28 5.81 9.72
CA VAL A 81 14.47 6.39 10.36
C VAL A 81 14.08 7.54 11.29
N ILE A 82 13.24 8.47 10.82
CA ILE A 82 12.76 9.59 11.64
C ILE A 82 11.99 9.09 12.86
N LEU A 83 11.08 8.13 12.64
CA LEU A 83 10.25 7.56 13.70
C LEU A 83 11.09 6.81 14.74
N PHE A 84 12.13 6.10 14.31
CA PHE A 84 13.09 5.46 15.19
C PHE A 84 13.78 6.48 16.10
N PHE A 85 14.38 7.55 15.55
CA PHE A 85 15.02 8.59 16.35
C PHE A 85 14.05 9.27 17.31
N PHE A 86 12.84 9.56 16.85
CA PHE A 86 11.80 10.15 17.69
C PHE A 86 11.44 9.25 18.88
N LEU A 87 11.22 7.95 18.63
CA LEU A 87 10.94 6.98 19.69
C LEU A 87 12.11 6.82 20.65
N THR A 88 13.35 6.76 20.14
CA THR A 88 14.55 6.69 21.00
C THR A 88 14.63 7.91 21.91
N PHE A 89 14.42 9.12 21.37
CA PHE A 89 14.44 10.35 22.17
C PHE A 89 13.32 10.36 23.22
N LEU A 90 12.12 9.95 22.84
CA LEU A 90 10.98 9.82 23.74
C LEU A 90 11.27 8.81 24.87
N LEU A 91 11.92 7.69 24.55
CA LEU A 91 12.31 6.68 25.52
C LEU A 91 13.38 7.21 26.49
N PHE A 92 14.40 7.92 26.00
CA PHE A 92 15.41 8.54 26.86
C PHE A 92 14.82 9.56 27.82
N ARG A 93 13.88 10.37 27.34
CA ARG A 93 13.12 11.28 28.21
C ARG A 93 12.30 10.54 29.25
N LEU A 94 11.64 9.44 28.87
CA LEU A 94 10.83 8.62 29.80
C LEU A 94 11.70 7.99 30.88
N LEU A 95 12.89 7.50 30.52
CA LEU A 95 13.86 6.89 31.42
C LEU A 95 14.68 7.91 32.21
N ARG A 96 14.44 9.23 32.03
CA ARG A 96 15.19 10.33 32.65
C ARG A 96 16.70 10.24 32.42
N VAL A 97 17.11 9.73 31.26
CA VAL A 97 18.51 9.74 30.81
C VAL A 97 18.89 11.14 30.31
N ILE A 98 17.90 11.86 29.77
CA ILE A 98 17.94 13.26 29.31
C ILE A 98 16.74 13.97 29.93
#